data_AF-A0A1D2XAW2-F1
#
_entry.id   AF-A0A1D2XAW2-F1
#
_cell.length_a   1.000
_cell.length_b   1.000
_cell.length_c   1.000
_cell.angle_alpha   90.00
_cell.angle_beta   90.00
_cell.angle_gamma   90.00
#
_symmetry.space_group_name_H-M   'P 1'
#
loop_
_entity.id
_entity.type
_entity.pdbx_description
1 polymer ?
#
loop_
_entity_poly.entity_id
_entity_poly.type
_entity_poly.pdbx_seq_one_letter_code
_entity_poly.pdbx_strand_id
1 'polypeptide(L)'
;MDRRLQRDLKKLMSKNQGRCSICKNHYNEDALVYTCVGYDSRRKLQTTTQCCYFKLVKVLQLGFCGYVHPDDMDDIIKEHPLYQELYGREVEM
;
A
#
# COMPACT_ATOMS: atom_id res chain seq x y z
N MET A 1 -1.77 -2.80 15.28
CA MET A 1 -2.68 -3.20 14.18
C MET A 1 -3.59 -4.33 14.67
N ASP A 2 -4.90 -4.29 14.40
CA ASP A 2 -5.86 -5.33 14.84
C ASP A 2 -5.48 -6.71 14.25
N ARG A 3 -5.51 -7.78 15.07
CA ARG A 3 -5.23 -9.17 14.64
C ARG A 3 -6.14 -9.63 13.49
N ARG A 4 -7.39 -9.14 13.42
CA ARG A 4 -8.31 -9.41 12.31
C ARG A 4 -7.81 -8.78 11.02
N LEU A 5 -7.39 -7.51 11.08
CA LEU A 5 -6.85 -6.78 9.94
C LEU A 5 -5.57 -7.44 9.39
N GLN A 6 -4.66 -7.87 10.27
CA GLN A 6 -3.46 -8.60 9.85
C GLN A 6 -3.79 -9.91 9.12
N ARG A 7 -4.80 -10.65 9.60
CA ARG A 7 -5.26 -11.89 8.95
C ARG A 7 -5.87 -11.62 7.58
N ASP A 8 -6.72 -10.61 7.47
CA ASP A 8 -7.39 -10.26 6.23
C ASP A 8 -6.40 -9.72 5.21
N LEU A 9 -5.41 -8.92 5.65
CA LEU A 9 -4.31 -8.47 4.82
C LEU A 9 -3.49 -9.64 4.29
N LYS A 10 -3.11 -10.60 5.15
CA LYS A 10 -2.36 -11.79 4.73
C LYS A 10 -3.11 -12.58 3.66
N LYS A 11 -4.43 -12.77 3.82
CA LYS A 11 -5.30 -13.42 2.82
C LYS A 11 -5.42 -12.61 1.53
N LEU A 12 -5.48 -11.28 1.64
CA LEU A 12 -5.57 -10.40 0.50
C LEU A 12 -4.29 -10.45 -0.35
N MET A 13 -3.14 -10.35 0.30
CA MET A 13 -1.83 -10.43 -0.35
C MET A 13 -1.59 -11.82 -0.93
N SER A 14 -1.95 -12.90 -0.23
CA SER A 14 -1.79 -14.25 -0.78
C SER A 14 -2.61 -14.49 -2.06
N LYS A 15 -3.78 -13.83 -2.20
CA LYS A 15 -4.63 -13.94 -3.40
C LYS A 15 -4.22 -12.99 -4.54
N ASN A 16 -3.40 -12.00 -4.24
CA ASN A 16 -3.02 -10.93 -5.17
C ASN A 16 -1.51 -10.67 -5.10
N GLN A 17 -0.72 -11.76 -5.09
CA GLN A 17 0.73 -11.67 -5.13
C GLN A 17 1.15 -10.95 -6.41
N GLY A 18 1.98 -9.91 -6.27
CA GLY A 18 2.51 -9.14 -7.39
C GLY A 18 1.46 -8.42 -8.25
N ARG A 19 0.24 -8.17 -7.76
CA ARG A 19 -0.81 -7.51 -8.55
C ARG A 19 -1.81 -6.71 -7.72
N CYS A 20 -2.45 -5.73 -8.37
CA CYS A 20 -3.48 -4.93 -7.74
C CYS A 20 -4.71 -5.77 -7.38
N SER A 21 -5.25 -5.62 -6.17
CA SER A 21 -6.47 -6.33 -5.77
C SER A 21 -7.74 -5.80 -6.45
N ILE A 22 -7.70 -4.60 -7.05
CA ILE A 22 -8.84 -3.96 -7.70
C ILE A 22 -8.87 -4.31 -9.20
N CYS A 23 -7.89 -3.87 -9.98
CA CYS A 23 -7.86 -4.10 -11.43
C CYS A 23 -7.18 -5.40 -11.86
N LYS A 24 -6.51 -6.10 -10.93
CA LYS A 24 -5.76 -7.35 -11.19
C LYS A 24 -4.54 -7.23 -12.10
N ASN A 25 -4.16 -6.02 -12.51
CA ASN A 25 -2.91 -5.79 -13.23
C ASN A 25 -1.70 -6.12 -12.35
N HIS A 26 -0.71 -6.76 -12.94
CA HIS A 26 0.56 -7.06 -12.30
C HIS A 26 1.34 -5.77 -12.02
N TYR A 27 2.10 -5.80 -10.93
CA TYR A 27 3.08 -4.77 -10.64
C TYR A 27 4.24 -4.93 -11.61
N ASN A 28 4.87 -3.82 -11.96
CA ASN A 28 6.07 -3.87 -12.76
C ASN A 28 7.17 -4.54 -11.92
N GLU A 29 7.66 -5.70 -12.36
CA GLU A 29 8.69 -6.47 -11.66
C GLU A 29 10.09 -5.86 -11.88
N ASP A 30 10.25 -5.02 -12.90
CA ASP A 30 11.53 -4.40 -13.28
C ASP A 30 11.81 -3.08 -12.53
N ALA A 31 10.89 -2.61 -11.70
CA ALA A 31 11.01 -1.34 -11.00
C ALA A 31 10.48 -1.42 -9.56
N LEU A 32 10.95 -0.51 -8.72
CA LEU A 32 10.35 -0.26 -7.42
C LEU A 32 8.93 0.30 -7.61
N VAL A 33 7.93 -0.37 -7.04
CA VAL A 33 6.53 0.03 -7.13
C VAL A 33 5.97 0.34 -5.76
N TYR A 34 5.60 1.60 -5.54
CA TYR A 34 4.87 2.01 -4.33
C TYR A 34 3.47 1.38 -4.28
N THR A 35 3.16 0.81 -3.12
CA THR A 35 1.89 0.12 -2.85
C THR A 35 1.19 0.73 -1.64
N CYS A 36 -0.13 0.72 -1.64
CA CYS A 36 -0.92 1.13 -0.51
C CYS A 36 -2.01 0.11 -0.18
N VAL A 37 -2.34 0.03 1.10
CA VAL A 37 -3.43 -0.77 1.65
C VAL A 37 -4.48 0.19 2.19
N GLY A 38 -5.74 -0.06 1.87
CA GLY A 38 -6.83 0.78 2.35
C GLY A 38 -8.20 0.16 2.15
N TYR A 39 -9.22 0.92 2.57
CA TYR A 39 -10.61 0.58 2.28
C TYR A 39 -11.11 1.33 1.06
N ASP A 40 -11.84 0.64 0.19
CA ASP A 40 -12.64 1.26 -0.86
C ASP A 40 -13.98 1.81 -0.33
N SER A 41 -14.75 2.47 -1.20
CA SER A 41 -16.08 3.00 -0.87
C SER A 41 -17.10 1.94 -0.42
N ARG A 42 -16.83 0.65 -0.69
CA ARG A 42 -17.65 -0.50 -0.25
C ARG A 42 -17.14 -1.11 1.06
N ARG A 43 -16.21 -0.44 1.76
CA ARG A 43 -15.54 -0.92 2.98
C ARG A 43 -14.80 -2.25 2.78
N LYS A 44 -14.39 -2.58 1.56
CA LYS A 44 -13.55 -3.76 1.30
C LYS A 44 -12.09 -3.38 1.43
N LEU A 45 -11.31 -4.24 2.08
CA LEU A 45 -9.86 -4.09 2.16
C LEU A 45 -9.26 -4.35 0.79
N GLN A 46 -8.42 -3.43 0.32
CA GLN A 46 -7.77 -3.47 -0.98
C GLN A 46 -6.28 -3.19 -0.83
N THR A 47 -5.50 -3.77 -1.74
CA THR A 47 -4.07 -3.50 -1.94
C THR A 47 -3.90 -3.02 -3.38
N THR A 48 -3.27 -1.88 -3.56
CA THR A 48 -3.11 -1.28 -4.88
C THR A 48 -1.81 -0.50 -4.97
N THR A 49 -1.56 0.03 -6.15
CA THR A 49 -0.42 0.87 -6.52
C THR A 49 -0.98 2.11 -7.24
N GLN A 50 -0.17 2.80 -8.04
CA GLN A 50 -0.61 3.95 -8.85
C GLN A 50 -1.87 3.67 -9.70
N CYS A 51 -2.12 2.42 -10.10
CA CYS A 51 -3.22 2.07 -10.99
C CYS A 51 -4.63 2.31 -10.41
N CYS A 52 -4.84 2.17 -9.10
CA CYS A 52 -6.16 2.26 -8.49
C CYS A 52 -6.17 2.90 -7.08
N TYR A 53 -5.09 3.58 -6.68
CA TYR A 53 -5.02 4.22 -5.35
C TYR A 53 -6.17 5.22 -5.10
N PHE A 54 -6.59 5.97 -6.13
CA PHE A 54 -7.69 6.93 -6.06
C PHE A 54 -9.06 6.30 -5.73
N LYS A 55 -9.17 4.97 -5.76
CA LYS A 55 -10.38 4.23 -5.37
C LYS A 55 -10.42 3.91 -3.87
N LEU A 56 -9.31 4.14 -3.16
CA LEU A 56 -9.27 4.03 -1.71
C LEU A 56 -9.85 5.31 -1.11
N VAL A 57 -10.81 5.16 -0.20
CA VAL A 57 -11.40 6.27 0.56
C VAL A 57 -10.73 6.43 1.92
N LYS A 58 -9.96 5.43 2.35
CA LYS A 58 -9.16 5.45 3.58
C LYS A 58 -7.91 4.62 3.41
N VAL A 59 -6.76 5.28 3.38
CA VAL A 59 -5.44 4.62 3.42
C VAL A 59 -5.14 4.17 4.85
N LEU A 60 -4.60 2.95 4.99
CA LEU A 60 -4.23 2.36 6.28
C LEU A 60 -2.72 2.14 6.42
N GLN A 61 -2.05 1.81 5.31
CA GLN A 61 -0.64 1.49 5.30
C GLN A 61 -0.05 1.77 3.92
N LEU A 62 1.17 2.29 3.91
CA LEU A 62 2.01 2.41 2.72
C LEU A 62 3.08 1.31 2.70
N GLY A 63 3.57 0.99 1.52
CA GLY A 63 4.65 0.05 1.32
C GLY A 63 5.16 0.08 -0.11
N PHE A 64 5.91 -0.92 -0.51
CA PHE A 64 6.42 -1.04 -1.86
C PHE A 64 6.67 -2.51 -2.23
N CYS A 65 6.81 -2.76 -3.52
CA CYS A 65 7.17 -4.04 -4.11
C CYS A 65 8.37 -3.81 -5.02
N GLY A 66 9.43 -4.58 -4.83
CA GLY A 66 10.70 -4.43 -5.51
C GLY A 66 11.88 -4.69 -4.57
N TYR A 67 13.08 -4.80 -5.13
CA TYR A 67 14.29 -4.90 -4.32
C TYR A 67 14.65 -3.52 -3.75
N VAL A 68 14.86 -3.48 -2.44
CA VAL A 68 15.30 -2.30 -1.70
C VAL A 68 16.35 -2.77 -0.70
N HIS A 69 17.45 -2.03 -0.59
CA HIS A 69 18.43 -2.30 0.45
C HIS A 69 17.79 -2.03 1.83
N PRO A 70 17.98 -2.90 2.83
CA PRO A 70 17.34 -2.73 4.14
C PRO A 70 17.58 -1.36 4.78
N ASP A 71 18.76 -0.79 4.57
CA ASP A 71 19.15 0.51 5.12
C ASP A 71 18.42 1.69 4.45
N ASP A 72 17.91 1.50 3.23
CA ASP A 72 17.22 2.55 2.44
C ASP A 72 15.70 2.51 2.62
N MET A 73 15.16 1.51 3.34
CA MET A 73 13.71 1.28 3.46
C MET A 73 12.96 2.51 4.00
N ASP A 74 13.52 3.15 5.04
CA ASP A 74 12.91 4.29 5.73
C ASP A 74 12.96 5.57 4.89
N ASP A 75 13.93 5.70 4.00
CA ASP A 75 14.02 6.86 3.11
C ASP A 75 13.13 6.67 1.88
N ILE A 76 13.09 5.45 1.33
CA ILE A 76 12.22 5.12 0.21
C ILE A 76 10.74 5.26 0.57
N ILE A 77 10.33 4.93 1.79
CA ILE A 77 8.92 5.11 2.17
C ILE A 77 8.53 6.59 2.26
N LYS A 78 9.45 7.49 2.60
CA LYS A 78 9.21 8.96 2.63
C LYS A 78 8.95 9.52 1.23
N GLU A 79 9.51 8.89 0.21
CA GLU A 79 9.27 9.22 -1.20
C GLU A 79 7.91 8.73 -1.73
N HIS A 80 7.17 7.91 -0.95
CA HIS A 80 5.86 7.44 -1.38
C HIS A 80 4.91 8.62 -1.64
N PRO A 81 4.21 8.70 -2.79
CA PRO A 81 3.35 9.84 -3.15
C PRO A 81 2.21 10.17 -2.17
N LEU A 82 1.92 9.27 -1.22
CA LEU A 82 0.86 9.40 -0.23
C LEU A 82 1.43 9.52 1.19
N TYR A 83 2.75 9.65 1.32
CA TYR A 83 3.44 9.71 2.60
C TYR A 83 2.90 10.84 3.47
N GLN A 84 2.76 12.04 2.91
CA GLN A 84 2.20 13.19 3.61
C GLN A 84 0.72 13.00 4.00
N GLU A 85 -0.07 12.28 3.20
CA GLU A 85 -1.47 12.03 3.52
C GLU A 85 -1.62 11.10 4.74
N LEU A 86 -0.75 10.10 4.86
CA LEU A 86 -0.82 9.11 5.94
C LEU A 86 -0.03 9.53 7.20
N TYR A 87 1.15 10.14 7.03
CA TYR A 87 2.09 10.45 8.11
C TYR A 87 2.32 11.96 8.32
N GLY A 88 2.00 12.81 7.35
CA GLY A 88 2.19 14.26 7.44
C GLY A 88 1.27 14.98 8.43
N ARG A 89 0.36 14.26 9.11
CA ARG A 89 -0.50 14.81 10.16
C ARG A 89 0.12 14.82 11.56
N GLU A 90 1.37 14.37 11.72
CA GLU A 90 2.08 14.42 13.01
C GLU A 90 2.85 15.73 13.25
N VAL A 91 2.72 16.76 12.40
CA VAL A 91 3.41 18.06 12.55
C VAL A 91 2.40 19.21 12.69
N GLU A 92 1.46 19.09 13.62
CA GLU A 92 0.75 20.24 14.20
C GLU A 92 0.50 19.96 15.70
N MET A 93 1.57 20.06 16.50
CA MET A 93 1.50 20.25 17.96
C MET A 93 2.62 21.20 18.40
#